data_AF-A0A1B8WH74-F1
#
_entry.id   AF-A0A1B8WH74-F1
#
_cell.length_a   1.000
_cell.length_b   1.000
_cell.length_c   1.000
_cell.angle_alpha   90.00
_cell.angle_beta   90.00
_cell.angle_gamma   90.00
#
_symmetry.space_group_name_H-M   'P 1'
#
loop_
_entity.id
_entity.type
_entity.pdbx_description
1 polymer ?
#
loop_
_entity_poly.entity_id
_entity_poly.type
_entity_poly.pdbx_seq_one_letter_code
_entity_poly.pdbx_strand_id
1 'polypeptide(L)'
;MNSIQDFIPLHLCFDGVGREVEVLDVIQLDEHIYRIEENPVFTEKVAYGDVIRVKTNNDVSIYMETIEKSKFTRHNWLLSKEVIYSLELKILKNKIRDWEGKSQQVFGGIFIVNLPTNTKVDINDEVQRVIKMVQK
;
A
#
# COMPACT_ATOMS: atom_id res chain seq x y z
N MET A 1 17.90 -1.02 18.80
CA MET A 1 18.56 -1.58 17.60
C MET A 1 17.45 -2.07 16.70
N ASN A 2 17.09 -1.30 15.66
CA ASN A 2 16.13 -1.78 14.66
C ASN A 2 16.87 -2.81 13.81
N SER A 3 16.46 -4.08 13.87
CA SER A 3 16.92 -5.07 12.90
C SER A 3 16.59 -4.53 11.51
N ILE A 4 17.57 -4.47 10.61
CA ILE A 4 17.32 -4.33 9.18
C ILE A 4 16.42 -5.51 8.84
N GLN A 5 15.16 -5.22 8.55
CA GLN A 5 14.20 -6.25 8.18
C GLN A 5 14.41 -6.47 6.69
N ASP A 6 14.99 -7.62 6.34
CA ASP A 6 15.28 -7.94 4.95
C ASP A 6 13.96 -8.23 4.23
N PHE A 7 13.50 -7.26 3.46
CA PHE A 7 12.41 -7.47 2.51
C PHE A 7 12.93 -8.31 1.35
N ILE A 8 12.13 -9.26 0.90
CA ILE A 8 12.42 -10.05 -0.29
C ILE A 8 11.42 -9.70 -1.40
N PRO A 9 11.85 -9.58 -2.66
CA PRO A 9 10.94 -9.41 -3.78
C PRO A 9 10.22 -10.73 -4.06
N LEU A 10 8.88 -10.68 -4.14
CA LEU A 10 8.05 -11.82 -4.50
C LEU A 10 7.33 -11.56 -5.82
N HIS A 11 7.60 -12.38 -6.84
CA HIS A 11 6.83 -12.41 -8.08
C HIS A 11 5.47 -13.05 -7.81
N LEU A 12 4.43 -12.22 -7.66
CA LEU A 12 3.10 -12.65 -7.26
C LEU A 12 2.11 -12.56 -8.42
N CYS A 13 1.51 -13.70 -8.75
CA CYS A 13 0.48 -13.84 -9.77
C CYS A 13 -0.90 -13.92 -9.11
N PHE A 14 -1.81 -13.03 -9.52
CA PHE A 14 -3.16 -12.96 -8.96
C PHE A 14 -4.24 -13.63 -9.80
N ASP A 15 -3.98 -13.92 -11.08
CA ASP A 15 -4.96 -14.49 -12.03
C ASP A 15 -4.86 -16.02 -12.18
N GLY A 16 -3.86 -16.64 -11.56
CA GLY A 16 -3.65 -18.09 -11.55
C GLY A 16 -3.15 -18.67 -12.87
N VAL A 17 -3.02 -17.86 -13.93
CA VAL A 17 -2.53 -18.29 -15.26
C VAL A 17 -1.29 -17.53 -15.71
N GLY A 18 -0.78 -16.61 -14.89
CA GLY A 18 0.52 -15.97 -15.08
C GLY A 18 0.51 -14.78 -16.03
N ARG A 19 -0.66 -14.23 -16.40
CA ARG A 19 -0.71 -13.07 -17.32
C ARG A 19 -0.38 -11.76 -16.62
N GLU A 20 -0.63 -11.71 -15.32
CA GLU A 20 -0.35 -10.56 -14.49
C GLU A 20 0.48 -11.00 -13.29
N VAL A 21 1.74 -10.55 -13.27
CA VAL A 21 2.69 -10.79 -12.19
C VAL A 21 3.16 -9.43 -11.71
N GLU A 22 2.93 -9.16 -10.43
CA GLU A 22 3.44 -7.98 -9.75
C GLU A 22 4.58 -8.41 -8.83
N VAL A 23 5.68 -7.66 -8.81
CA VAL A 23 6.77 -7.88 -7.85
C VAL A 23 6.49 -7.00 -6.65
N LEU A 24 6.32 -7.62 -5.48
CA LEU A 24 6.07 -6.91 -4.23
C LEU A 24 7.17 -7.21 -3.23
N ASP A 25 7.60 -6.19 -2.49
CA ASP A 25 8.39 -6.40 -1.29
C ASP A 25 7.53 -7.09 -0.21
N VAL A 26 8.05 -8.21 0.32
CA VAL A 26 7.38 -9.00 1.36
C VAL A 26 8.34 -9.41 2.46
N ILE A 27 7.77 -9.84 3.59
CA ILE A 27 8.48 -10.60 4.62
C ILE A 27 7.97 -12.04 4.58
N GLN A 28 8.88 -13.00 4.49
CA GLN A 28 8.54 -14.41 4.64
C GLN A 28 8.28 -14.73 6.11
N LEU A 29 7.10 -15.28 6.40
CA LEU A 29 6.71 -15.73 7.74
C LEU A 29 6.79 -17.26 7.86
N ASP A 30 6.60 -17.98 6.75
CA ASP A 30 6.70 -19.44 6.64
C ASP A 30 7.02 -19.83 5.17
N GLU A 31 7.17 -21.13 4.87
CA GLU A 31 7.51 -21.67 3.54
C GLU A 31 6.61 -21.12 2.41
N HIS A 32 5.33 -20.91 2.70
CA HIS A 32 4.33 -20.44 1.74
C HIS A 32 3.50 -19.25 2.24
N ILE A 33 3.96 -18.59 3.31
CA ILE A 33 3.23 -17.52 3.98
C ILE A 33 4.09 -16.27 4.00
N TYR A 34 3.53 -15.18 3.49
CA TYR A 34 4.22 -13.91 3.32
C TYR A 34 3.35 -12.77 3.82
N ARG A 35 3.98 -11.76 4.43
CA ARG A 35 3.33 -10.47 4.72
C ARG A 35 3.71 -9.46 3.67
N ILE A 36 2.72 -8.80 3.08
CA ILE A 36 2.90 -7.76 2.08
C ILE A 36 3.46 -6.50 2.73
N GLU A 37 4.58 -5.99 2.24
CA GLU A 37 5.27 -4.79 2.75
C GLU A 37 5.34 -3.65 1.72
N GLU A 38 4.65 -3.82 0.59
CA GLU A 38 4.49 -2.81 -0.45
C GLU A 38 3.01 -2.60 -0.79
N ASN A 39 2.63 -1.43 -1.32
CA ASN A 39 1.28 -1.21 -1.83
C ASN A 39 1.14 -1.79 -3.24
N PRO A 40 0.28 -2.80 -3.46
CA PRO A 40 0.07 -3.33 -4.81
C PRO A 40 -0.57 -2.27 -5.70
N VAL A 41 -0.04 -2.06 -6.88
CA VAL A 41 -0.52 -1.05 -7.83
C VAL A 41 -1.67 -1.59 -8.67
N PHE A 42 -1.60 -2.85 -9.08
CA PHE A 42 -2.47 -3.39 -10.13
C PHE A 42 -3.62 -4.26 -9.62
N THR A 43 -3.63 -4.59 -8.32
CA THR A 43 -4.64 -5.45 -7.71
C THR A 43 -5.29 -4.83 -6.47
N GLU A 44 -6.54 -5.19 -6.24
CA GLU A 44 -7.28 -4.92 -5.00
C GLU A 44 -7.41 -6.16 -4.11
N LYS A 45 -6.92 -7.33 -4.54
CA LYS A 45 -7.06 -8.59 -3.79
C LYS A 45 -6.30 -8.57 -2.47
N VAL A 46 -5.18 -7.88 -2.43
CA VAL A 46 -4.28 -7.77 -1.27
C VAL A 46 -3.93 -6.32 -1.02
N ALA A 47 -3.59 -6.00 0.22
CA ALA A 47 -3.18 -4.67 0.64
C ALA A 47 -1.87 -4.74 1.45
N TYR A 48 -1.23 -3.58 1.62
CA TYR A 48 -0.10 -3.43 2.52
C TYR A 48 -0.45 -3.98 3.92
N GLY A 49 0.38 -4.87 4.45
CA GLY A 49 0.19 -5.51 5.75
C GLY A 49 -0.69 -6.76 5.76
N ASP A 50 -1.31 -7.14 4.64
CA ASP A 50 -2.00 -8.43 4.52
C ASP A 50 -1.00 -9.57 4.67
N VAL A 51 -1.40 -10.65 5.34
CA VAL A 51 -0.68 -11.93 5.32
C VAL A 51 -1.38 -12.85 4.35
N ILE A 52 -0.63 -13.37 3.39
CA ILE A 52 -1.14 -14.19 2.29
C ILE A 52 -0.51 -15.56 2.28
N ARG A 53 -1.26 -16.52 1.75
CA ARG A 53 -0.75 -17.83 1.37
C ARG A 53 -0.57 -17.87 -0.14
N VAL A 54 0.54 -18.43 -0.57
CA VAL A 54 0.84 -18.63 -1.99
C VAL A 54 1.11 -20.10 -2.30
N LYS A 55 1.07 -20.44 -3.58
CA LYS A 55 1.61 -21.69 -4.10
C LYS A 55 2.72 -21.35 -5.09
N THR A 56 3.93 -21.80 -4.81
CA THR A 56 5.07 -21.60 -5.72
C THR A 56 4.98 -22.57 -6.90
N ASN A 57 5.07 -22.04 -8.11
CA ASN A 57 5.17 -22.82 -9.33
C ASN A 57 6.34 -22.27 -10.16
N ASN A 58 7.46 -22.98 -10.16
CA ASN A 58 8.76 -22.49 -10.65
C ASN A 58 9.13 -21.16 -9.97
N ASP A 59 9.43 -20.12 -10.74
CA ASP A 59 9.88 -18.81 -10.23
C ASP A 59 8.73 -17.84 -9.89
N VAL A 60 7.46 -18.28 -10.02
CA VAL A 60 6.28 -17.46 -9.78
C VAL A 60 5.46 -18.01 -8.62
N SER A 61 5.08 -17.13 -7.70
CA SER A 61 4.15 -17.44 -6.62
C SER A 61 2.72 -17.13 -7.04
N ILE A 62 1.82 -18.11 -6.95
CA ILE A 62 0.40 -17.94 -7.26
C ILE A 62 -0.32 -17.58 -5.97
N TYR A 63 -1.01 -16.44 -5.94
CA TYR A 63 -1.87 -16.04 -4.82
C TYR A 63 -2.99 -17.06 -4.62
N MET A 64 -3.11 -17.60 -3.40
CA MET A 64 -4.18 -18.52 -3.04
C MET A 64 -5.27 -17.81 -2.26
N GLU A 65 -4.91 -17.17 -1.14
CA GLU A 65 -5.84 -16.49 -0.25
C GLU A 65 -5.11 -15.51 0.68
N THR A 66 -5.87 -14.58 1.26
CA THR A 66 -5.43 -13.74 2.38
C THR A 66 -5.83 -14.42 3.69
N ILE A 67 -4.85 -14.84 4.49
CA ILE A 67 -5.08 -15.54 5.76
C ILE A 67 -5.25 -14.57 6.94
N GLU A 68 -4.66 -13.37 6.84
CA GLU A 68 -4.87 -12.29 7.81
C GLU A 68 -4.98 -10.96 7.05
N LYS A 69 -6.05 -10.21 7.31
CA LYS A 69 -6.22 -8.88 6.74
C LYS A 69 -5.41 -7.85 7.52
N SER A 70 -4.86 -6.91 6.78
CA SER A 70 -4.12 -5.78 7.31
C SER A 70 -4.92 -5.01 8.37
N LYS A 71 -4.20 -4.46 9.34
CA LYS A 71 -4.73 -3.50 10.30
C LYS A 71 -4.85 -2.09 9.71
N PHE A 72 -4.61 -1.93 8.41
CA PHE A 72 -4.74 -0.67 7.70
C PHE A 72 -5.90 -0.69 6.68
N THR A 73 -6.60 0.44 6.58
CA THR A 73 -7.45 0.76 5.43
C THR A 73 -6.64 1.52 4.39
N ARG A 74 -6.75 1.08 3.13
CA ARG A 74 -6.08 1.71 2.00
C ARG A 74 -7.02 2.68 1.29
N HIS A 75 -6.49 3.86 0.99
CA HIS A 75 -7.14 4.88 0.19
C HIS A 75 -6.18 5.35 -0.90
N ASN A 76 -6.69 5.68 -2.09
CA ASN A 76 -5.88 6.21 -3.16
C ASN A 76 -6.60 7.31 -3.94
N TRP A 77 -5.82 8.27 -4.43
CA TRP A 77 -6.31 9.37 -5.26
C TRP A 77 -5.33 9.65 -6.38
N LEU A 78 -5.86 9.97 -7.56
CA LEU A 78 -5.09 10.63 -8.61
C LEU A 78 -5.15 12.15 -8.37
N LEU A 79 -4.01 12.76 -8.07
CA LEU A 79 -3.90 14.17 -7.72
C LEU A 79 -3.16 14.94 -8.82
N SER A 80 -3.53 16.22 -9.00
CA SER A 80 -2.81 17.10 -9.94
C SER A 80 -1.38 17.34 -9.47
N LYS A 81 -0.51 17.71 -10.41
CA LYS A 81 0.89 18.06 -10.13
C LYS A 81 1.00 19.15 -9.04
N GLU A 82 0.16 20.17 -9.12
CA GLU A 82 0.13 21.28 -8.15
C GLU A 82 -0.16 20.78 -6.74
N VAL A 83 -1.17 19.91 -6.58
CA VAL A 83 -1.53 19.33 -5.27
C VAL A 83 -0.41 18.42 -4.76
N ILE A 84 0.16 17.57 -5.61
CA ILE A 84 1.23 16.63 -5.25
C ILE A 84 2.46 17.34 -4.66
N TYR A 85 2.83 18.48 -5.24
CA TYR A 85 4.02 19.24 -4.84
C TYR A 85 3.70 20.39 -3.87
N SER A 86 2.46 20.49 -3.39
CA SER A 86 2.01 21.54 -2.47
C SER A 86 2.56 21.40 -1.05
N LEU A 87 2.64 22.52 -0.34
CA LEU A 87 2.95 22.53 1.09
C LEU A 87 1.83 21.88 1.91
N GLU A 88 0.59 22.06 1.49
CA GLU A 88 -0.63 21.53 2.10
C GLU A 88 -0.61 20.00 2.14
N LEU A 89 -0.25 19.35 1.02
CA LEU A 89 -0.12 17.89 1.00
C LEU A 89 1.06 17.43 1.86
N LYS A 90 2.18 18.17 1.91
CA LYS A 90 3.30 17.86 2.81
C LYS A 90 2.87 17.93 4.28
N ILE A 91 2.04 18.90 4.65
CA ILE A 91 1.47 19.00 6.01
C ILE A 91 0.55 17.81 6.29
N LEU A 92 -0.31 17.43 5.34
CA LEU A 92 -1.18 16.27 5.50
C LEU A 92 -0.38 14.97 5.65
N LYS A 93 0.71 14.77 4.89
CA LYS A 93 1.62 13.62 5.05
C LYS A 93 2.20 13.52 6.47
N ASN A 94 2.53 14.66 7.10
CA ASN A 94 2.96 14.66 8.51
C ASN A 94 1.83 14.25 9.45
N LYS A 95 0.62 14.78 9.28
CA LYS A 95 -0.54 14.38 10.08
C LYS A 95 -0.85 12.89 9.94
N ILE A 96 -0.78 12.35 8.72
CA ILE A 96 -0.98 10.92 8.46
C ILE A 96 0.01 10.09 9.28
N ARG A 97 1.30 10.49 9.31
CA ARG A 97 2.30 9.83 10.15
C ARG A 97 1.97 9.94 11.64
N ASP A 98 1.47 11.08 12.10
CA ASP A 98 1.06 11.29 13.50
C ASP A 98 -0.16 10.43 13.87
N TRP A 99 -0.96 10.02 12.89
CA TRP A 99 -2.04 9.03 13.03
C TRP A 99 -1.57 7.58 12.85
N GLU A 100 -0.25 7.33 12.92
CA GLU A 100 0.40 6.04 12.69
C GLU A 100 0.15 5.48 11.28
N GLY A 101 -0.26 6.34 10.36
CA GLY A 101 -0.49 6.02 8.96
C GLY A 101 0.78 6.06 8.12
N LYS A 102 0.66 5.47 6.93
CA LYS A 102 1.69 5.49 5.89
C LYS A 102 1.14 6.19 4.66
N SER A 103 1.99 6.98 4.01
CA SER A 103 1.65 7.66 2.76
C SER A 103 2.73 7.42 1.73
N GLN A 104 2.33 7.18 0.49
CA GLN A 104 3.21 6.90 -0.64
C GLN A 104 2.74 7.68 -1.86
N GLN A 105 3.69 8.07 -2.71
CA GLN A 105 3.41 8.62 -4.03
C GLN A 105 3.99 7.68 -5.08
N VAL A 106 3.18 7.27 -6.04
CA VAL A 106 3.60 6.43 -7.17
C VAL A 106 3.20 7.07 -8.50
N PHE A 107 3.97 6.79 -9.55
CA PHE A 107 3.76 7.32 -10.92
C PHE A 107 3.55 8.85 -11.01
N GLY A 108 4.17 9.62 -10.11
CA GLY A 108 4.11 11.08 -10.11
C GLY A 108 2.77 11.71 -9.69
N GLY A 109 1.64 10.99 -9.79
CA GLY A 109 0.30 11.55 -9.53
C GLY A 109 -0.59 10.73 -8.58
N ILE A 110 -0.28 9.45 -8.35
CA ILE A 110 -1.09 8.61 -7.46
C ILE A 110 -0.60 8.77 -6.04
N PHE A 111 -1.49 9.21 -5.15
CA PHE A 111 -1.25 9.30 -3.72
C PHE A 111 -1.98 8.17 -3.00
N ILE A 112 -1.24 7.31 -2.32
CA ILE A 112 -1.76 6.17 -1.56
C ILE A 112 -1.58 6.45 -0.08
N VAL A 113 -2.61 6.18 0.71
CA VAL A 113 -2.58 6.28 2.16
C VAL A 113 -3.10 5.00 2.78
N ASN A 114 -2.33 4.47 3.74
CA ASN A 114 -2.74 3.37 4.61
C ASN A 114 -2.91 3.92 6.02
N LEU A 115 -4.13 3.91 6.55
CA LEU A 115 -4.42 4.35 7.92
C LEU A 115 -4.82 3.18 8.79
N PRO A 116 -4.43 3.13 10.08
CA PRO A 116 -4.98 2.15 11.01
C PRO A 116 -6.51 2.09 10.94
N THR A 117 -7.09 0.90 10.99
CA THR A 117 -8.55 0.70 10.88
C THR A 117 -9.35 1.36 12.01
N ASN A 118 -8.70 1.69 13.11
CA ASN A 118 -9.28 2.39 14.25
C ASN A 118 -9.10 3.92 14.21
N THR A 119 -8.47 4.47 13.15
CA THR A 119 -8.32 5.91 12.97
C THR A 119 -9.69 6.57 12.79
N LYS A 120 -9.99 7.59 13.61
CA LYS A 120 -11.29 8.30 13.59
C LYS A 120 -11.36 9.41 12.53
N VAL A 121 -10.25 9.71 11.87
CA VAL A 121 -10.14 10.79 10.88
C VAL A 121 -10.71 10.32 9.55
N ASP A 122 -11.57 11.15 8.95
CA ASP A 122 -11.95 10.97 7.56
C ASP A 122 -10.84 11.52 6.64
N ILE A 123 -10.06 10.60 6.09
CA ILE A 123 -8.95 10.95 5.19
C ILE A 123 -9.43 11.50 3.85
N ASN A 124 -10.61 11.11 3.37
CA ASN A 124 -11.15 11.67 2.14
C ASN A 124 -11.40 13.16 2.31
N ASP A 125 -12.01 13.54 3.44
CA ASP A 125 -12.26 14.95 3.77
C ASP A 125 -10.97 15.76 3.90
N GLU A 126 -9.94 15.22 4.55
CA GLU A 126 -8.64 15.89 4.67
C GLU A 126 -7.96 16.10 3.31
N VAL A 127 -8.00 15.10 2.42
CA VAL A 127 -7.46 15.24 1.05
C VAL A 127 -8.27 16.26 0.24
N GLN A 128 -9.60 16.25 0.34
CA GLN A 128 -10.45 17.23 -0.34
C GLN A 128 -10.18 18.67 0.13
N ARG A 129 -9.89 18.88 1.42
CA ARG A 129 -9.47 20.18 1.94
C ARG A 129 -8.15 20.64 1.30
N VAL A 130 -7.17 19.75 1.19
CA VAL A 130 -5.89 20.04 0.54
C VAL A 130 -6.12 20.45 -0.93
N ILE A 131 -6.88 19.68 -1.69
CA ILE A 131 -7.20 19.99 -3.09
C ILE A 131 -7.81 21.39 -3.21
N LYS A 132 -8.81 21.70 -2.38
CA LYS A 132 -9.49 23.00 -2.36
C LYS A 132 -8.61 24.17 -1.92
N MET A 133 -7.56 23.92 -1.12
CA MET A 133 -6.63 24.99 -0.71
C MET A 133 -5.65 25.33 -1.82
N VAL A 134 -5.18 24.34 -2.57
CA VAL A 134 -4.18 24.52 -3.63
C VAL A 134 -4.79 25.09 -4.90
N GLN A 135 -6.04 24.74 -5.21
CA GLN A 135 -6.73 25.16 -6.45
C GLN A 135 -7.50 26.49 -6.31
N LYS A 136 -7.30 27.21 -5.21
CA LYS A 136 -7.83 28.57 -5.02
C LYS A 136 -6.93 29.60 -5.67
#